data_AF-A0A920LG20-F1
#
_entry.id   AF-A0A920LG20-F1
#
_cell.length_a   1.000
_cell.length_b   1.000
_cell.length_c   1.000
_cell.angle_alpha   90.00
_cell.angle_beta   90.00
_cell.angle_gamma   90.00
#
_symmetry.space_group_name_H-M   'P 1'
#
loop_
_entity.id
_entity.type
_entity.pdbx_description
1 polymer ?
#
loop_
_entity_poly.entity_id
_entity_poly.type
_entity_poly.pdbx_seq_one_letter_code
_entity_poly.pdbx_strand_id
1 'polypeptide(L)'
;MKDTKINFPIIALGYGKVDSKGELLNVHFEKIVSRTSDEYDSVASQDISKNIDKNGYLSVKVLLDQDSPIASIEEAYLKLYLLSLKMFLPNTLNLDGLLNFLERSRGRVMVPTLLMSSQI
;
A
#
# COMPACT_ATOMS: atom_id res chain seq x y z
N MET A 1 -19.66 16.76 -14.60
CA MET A 1 -18.78 15.67 -14.13
C MET A 1 -18.54 15.96 -12.66
N LYS A 2 -18.88 15.05 -11.73
CA LYS A 2 -18.73 15.34 -10.30
C LYS A 2 -17.24 15.39 -10.01
N ASP A 3 -16.71 16.59 -9.79
CA ASP A 3 -15.47 16.82 -9.05
C ASP A 3 -15.67 16.31 -7.63
N THR A 4 -15.69 14.99 -7.47
CA THR A 4 -15.75 14.37 -6.15
C THR A 4 -14.37 14.55 -5.55
N LYS A 5 -14.15 15.73 -4.94
CA LYS A 5 -13.04 15.96 -4.03
C LYS A 5 -13.09 14.85 -3.00
N ILE A 6 -12.19 13.88 -3.15
CA ILE A 6 -11.95 12.91 -2.11
C ILE A 6 -11.27 13.65 -0.97
N ASN A 7 -11.87 13.54 0.21
CA ASN A 7 -11.32 14.06 1.44
C ASN A 7 -11.02 12.87 2.36
N PHE A 8 -10.08 13.09 3.27
CA PHE A 8 -9.85 12.16 4.36
C PHE A 8 -11.07 12.09 5.30
N PRO A 9 -11.32 10.94 5.94
CA PRO A 9 -10.62 9.66 5.81
C PRO A 9 -10.95 8.88 4.52
N ILE A 10 -9.95 8.15 4.00
CA ILE A 10 -10.05 7.30 2.80
C ILE A 10 -9.79 5.86 3.20
N ILE A 11 -10.65 4.94 2.77
CA ILE A 11 -10.44 3.51 2.94
C ILE A 11 -10.26 2.86 1.59
N ALA A 12 -9.25 2.00 1.48
CA ALA A 12 -9.04 1.18 0.30
C ALA A 12 -9.02 -0.30 0.66
N LEU A 13 -9.71 -1.09 -0.16
CA LEU A 13 -9.77 -2.55 -0.09
C LEU A 13 -9.10 -3.13 -1.33
N GLY A 14 -8.32 -4.17 -1.10
CA GLY A 14 -7.59 -4.82 -2.17
C GLY A 14 -6.90 -6.09 -1.71
N TYR A 15 -5.97 -6.54 -2.55
CA TYR A 15 -5.13 -7.68 -2.27
C TYR A 15 -3.68 -7.35 -2.62
N GLY A 16 -2.74 -7.87 -1.85
CA GLY A 16 -1.32 -7.72 -2.11
C GLY A 16 -0.65 -9.06 -2.29
N LYS A 17 0.31 -9.14 -3.21
CA LYS A 17 1.13 -10.33 -3.37
C LYS A 17 2.21 -10.34 -2.30
N VAL A 18 2.37 -11.46 -1.62
CA VAL A 18 3.44 -11.67 -0.66
C VAL A 18 4.51 -12.60 -1.24
N ASP A 19 5.75 -12.43 -0.79
CA ASP A 19 6.82 -13.37 -1.07
C ASP A 19 6.76 -14.59 -0.13
N SER A 20 7.71 -15.51 -0.27
CA SER A 20 7.83 -16.70 0.58
C SER A 20 8.18 -16.40 2.05
N LYS A 21 8.55 -15.16 2.38
CA LYS A 21 8.81 -14.68 3.74
C LYS A 21 7.61 -13.94 4.34
N GLY A 22 6.54 -13.73 3.55
CA GLY A 22 5.38 -12.94 3.94
C GLY A 22 5.57 -11.43 3.77
N GLU A 23 6.64 -10.99 3.10
CA GLU A 23 6.84 -9.57 2.78
C GLU A 23 5.97 -9.18 1.57
N LEU A 24 5.26 -8.06 1.69
CA LEU A 24 4.41 -7.52 0.61
C LEU A 24 5.27 -7.00 -0.54
N LEU A 25 5.03 -7.54 -1.74
CA LEU A 25 5.72 -7.15 -2.97
C LEU A 25 4.93 -6.09 -3.75
N ASN A 26 3.61 -6.22 -3.79
CA ASN A 26 2.73 -5.26 -4.44
C ASN A 26 1.36 -5.25 -3.77
N VAL A 27 0.57 -4.20 -4.02
CA VAL A 27 -0.82 -4.10 -3.60
C VAL A 27 -1.67 -3.61 -4.77
N HIS A 28 -2.79 -4.28 -5.00
CA HIS A 28 -3.80 -3.89 -5.96
C HIS A 28 -5.08 -3.51 -5.22
N PHE A 29 -5.54 -2.28 -5.39
CA PHE A 29 -6.79 -1.80 -4.79
C PHE A 29 -7.94 -1.93 -5.79
N GLU A 30 -8.94 -2.72 -5.43
CA GLU A 30 -10.16 -2.88 -6.22
C GLU A 30 -11.19 -1.81 -5.90
N LYS A 31 -11.20 -1.35 -4.64
CA LYS A 31 -12.19 -0.39 -4.16
C LYS A 31 -11.55 0.65 -3.28
N ILE A 32 -11.80 1.92 -3.60
CA ILE A 32 -11.35 3.08 -2.83
C ILE A 32 -12.59 3.91 -2.51
N VAL A 33 -12.85 4.14 -1.23
CA VAL A 33 -13.99 4.91 -0.73
C VAL A 33 -13.51 6.03 0.18
N SER A 34 -14.15 7.18 0.08
CA SER A 34 -13.96 8.34 0.95
C SER A 34 -15.16 8.48 1.88
N ARG A 35 -15.03 9.23 2.97
CA ARG A 35 -16.15 9.59 3.86
C ARG A 35 -17.36 10.19 3.13
N THR A 36 -17.15 10.74 1.94
CA THR A 36 -18.21 11.30 1.10
C THR A 36 -19.05 10.23 0.36
N SER A 37 -18.70 8.95 0.46
CA SER A 37 -19.41 7.84 -0.19
C SER A 37 -20.36 7.16 0.81
N ASP A 38 -21.57 6.83 0.37
CA ASP A 38 -22.55 6.04 1.15
C ASP A 38 -22.03 4.64 1.51
N GLU A 39 -21.02 4.15 0.79
CA GLU A 39 -20.40 2.85 1.01
C GLU A 39 -19.31 2.87 2.10
N TYR A 40 -18.97 4.05 2.63
CA TYR A 40 -17.89 4.23 3.60
C TYR A 40 -18.12 3.41 4.87
N ASP A 41 -19.29 3.53 5.51
CA ASP A 41 -19.57 2.85 6.79
C ASP A 41 -19.57 1.32 6.64
N SER A 42 -20.03 0.82 5.50
CA SER A 42 -20.03 -0.61 5.17
C SER A 42 -18.62 -1.16 5.00
N VAL A 43 -17.75 -0.40 4.34
CA VAL A 43 -16.34 -0.76 4.13
C VAL A 43 -15.52 -0.56 5.42
N ALA A 44 -15.81 0.48 6.20
CA ALA A 44 -15.18 0.76 7.48
C ALA A 44 -15.45 -0.36 8.50
N SER A 45 -16.68 -0.88 8.52
CA SER A 45 -17.06 -1.99 9.39
C SER A 45 -16.56 -3.36 8.92
N GLN A 46 -16.03 -3.45 7.69
CA GLN A 46 -15.52 -4.71 7.13
C GLN A 46 -14.14 -5.03 7.73
N ASP A 47 -14.08 -5.99 8.64
CA ASP A 47 -12.81 -6.50 9.15
C ASP A 47 -12.23 -7.49 8.13
N ILE A 48 -11.09 -7.12 7.53
CA ILE A 48 -10.38 -8.01 6.62
C ILE A 48 -9.34 -8.77 7.44
N SER A 49 -9.63 -10.03 7.73
CA SER A 49 -8.65 -10.94 8.31
C SER A 49 -7.48 -11.05 7.32
N LYS A 50 -6.25 -10.74 7.76
CA LYS A 50 -5.02 -10.93 6.99
C LYS A 50 -4.79 -12.42 6.73
N ASN A 51 -5.48 -12.98 5.74
CA ASN A 51 -5.35 -14.37 5.32
C ASN A 51 -4.51 -14.43 4.04
N ILE A 52 -3.46 -15.23 4.06
CA ILE A 52 -2.66 -15.50 2.87
C ILE A 52 -3.30 -16.68 2.16
N ASP A 53 -3.82 -16.42 0.96
CA ASP A 53 -4.38 -17.43 0.10
C ASP A 53 -3.31 -18.39 -0.41
N LYS A 54 -3.71 -19.59 -0.84
CA LYS A 54 -2.79 -20.63 -1.36
C LYS A 54 -1.97 -20.17 -2.58
N ASN A 55 -2.41 -19.09 -3.22
CA ASN A 55 -1.78 -18.46 -4.37
C ASN A 55 -0.76 -17.35 -3.98
N GLY A 56 -0.54 -17.10 -2.69
CA GLY A 56 0.38 -16.08 -2.19
C GLY A 56 -0.19 -14.64 -2.24
N TYR A 57 -1.51 -14.50 -2.14
CA TYR A 57 -2.19 -13.21 -2.06
C TYR A 57 -2.71 -12.98 -0.65
N LEU A 58 -2.56 -11.76 -0.17
CA LEU A 58 -3.01 -11.30 1.14
C LEU A 58 -4.11 -10.25 0.94
N SER A 59 -5.26 -10.42 1.59
CA SER A 59 -6.28 -9.37 1.59
C SER A 59 -5.82 -8.18 2.44
N VAL A 60 -5.91 -6.98 1.89
CA VAL A 60 -5.39 -5.74 2.49
C VAL A 60 -6.51 -4.71 2.60
N LYS A 61 -6.64 -4.13 3.79
CA LYS A 61 -7.43 -2.94 4.08
C LYS A 61 -6.51 -1.84 4.58
N VAL A 62 -6.57 -0.67 3.94
CA VAL A 62 -5.80 0.50 4.36
C VAL A 62 -6.76 1.63 4.67
N LEU A 63 -6.58 2.26 5.83
CA LEU A 63 -7.27 3.49 6.24
C LEU A 63 -6.25 4.62 6.25
N LEU A 64 -6.50 5.66 5.46
CA LEU A 64 -5.78 6.92 5.50
C LEU A 64 -6.67 7.96 6.19
N ASP A 65 -6.39 8.25 7.46
CA ASP A 65 -7.17 9.24 8.24
C ASP A 65 -6.77 10.69 7.95
N GLN A 66 -5.50 10.91 7.61
CA GLN A 66 -4.94 12.24 7.35
C GLN A 66 -3.69 12.14 6.47
N ASP A 67 -3.14 13.27 6.05
CA ASP A 67 -1.93 13.32 5.24
C ASP A 67 -0.64 13.16 6.06
N SER A 68 -0.47 11.98 6.65
CA SER A 68 0.72 11.60 7.42
C SER A 68 1.84 11.06 6.50
N PRO A 69 3.11 11.07 6.92
CA PRO A 69 4.19 10.35 6.24
C PRO A 69 3.84 8.87 6.05
N ILE A 70 4.42 8.24 5.03
CA ILE A 70 4.14 6.85 4.71
C ILE A 70 4.71 5.96 5.83
N ALA A 71 3.85 5.16 6.45
CA ALA A 71 4.23 4.22 7.51
C ALA A 71 4.42 2.79 7.00
N SER A 72 3.74 2.41 5.90
CA SER A 72 3.74 1.03 5.39
C SER A 72 3.75 0.95 3.85
N ILE A 73 4.09 -0.22 3.30
CA ILE A 73 4.13 -0.47 1.85
C ILE A 73 2.71 -0.28 1.25
N GLU A 74 1.69 -0.72 1.96
CA GLU A 74 0.30 -0.63 1.53
C GLU A 74 -0.15 0.83 1.38
N GLU A 75 0.25 1.70 2.30
CA GLU A 75 -0.01 3.15 2.22
C GLU A 75 0.74 3.80 1.05
N ALA A 76 1.99 3.40 0.82
CA ALA A 76 2.76 3.86 -0.34
C ALA A 76 2.03 3.58 -1.65
N TYR A 77 1.58 2.34 -1.85
CA TYR A 77 0.80 1.97 -3.03
C TYR A 77 -0.53 2.74 -3.11
N LEU A 78 -1.22 2.96 -1.98
CA LEU A 78 -2.49 3.68 -1.98
C LEU A 78 -2.30 5.14 -2.42
N LYS A 79 -1.31 5.85 -1.88
CA LYS A 79 -1.01 7.23 -2.29
C LYS A 79 -0.63 7.32 -3.76
N LEU A 80 0.14 6.36 -4.27
CA LEU A 80 0.44 6.25 -5.71
C LEU A 80 -0.82 6.05 -6.56
N TYR A 81 -1.74 5.18 -6.12
CA TYR A 81 -3.03 4.97 -6.78
C TYR A 81 -3.86 6.25 -6.84
N LEU A 82 -3.96 6.98 -5.73
CA LEU A 82 -4.69 8.25 -5.64
C LEU A 82 -4.13 9.30 -6.62
N LEU A 83 -2.81 9.37 -6.76
CA LEU A 83 -2.14 10.24 -7.73
C LEU A 83 -2.40 9.79 -9.17
N SER A 84 -2.32 8.48 -9.45
CA SER A 84 -2.58 7.91 -10.78
C SER A 84 -4.02 8.14 -11.23
N LEU A 85 -4.97 8.10 -10.29
CA LEU A 85 -6.39 8.36 -10.54
C LEU A 85 -6.72 9.86 -10.61
N LYS A 86 -5.72 10.75 -10.49
CA LYS A 86 -5.87 12.21 -10.47
C LYS A 86 -6.86 12.70 -9.42
N MET A 87 -7.02 11.94 -8.32
CA MET A 87 -7.92 12.29 -7.22
C MET A 87 -7.31 13.36 -6.31
N PHE A 88 -5.98 13.46 -6.32
CA PHE A 88 -5.20 14.50 -5.67
C PHE A 88 -4.34 15.23 -6.68
N LEU A 89 -4.03 16.50 -6.39
CA LEU A 89 -3.10 17.28 -7.19
C LEU A 89 -1.66 16.80 -6.95
N PRO A 90 -0.76 16.90 -7.95
CA PRO A 90 0.66 16.68 -7.73
C PRO A 90 1.15 17.55 -6.55
N ASN A 91 1.98 16.97 -5.69
CA ASN A 91 2.55 17.62 -4.49
C ASN A 91 1.53 18.02 -3.39
N THR A 92 0.29 17.51 -3.41
CA THR A 92 -0.65 17.72 -2.27
C THR A 92 -0.70 16.57 -1.27
N LEU A 93 -0.11 15.41 -1.59
CA LEU A 93 0.02 14.28 -0.66
C LEU A 93 1.45 14.20 -0.13
N ASN A 94 1.56 13.91 1.16
CA ASN A 94 2.82 13.61 1.82
C ASN A 94 3.36 12.26 1.32
N LEU A 95 4.41 12.30 0.50
CA LEU A 95 5.10 11.12 -0.04
C LEU A 95 6.43 10.87 0.67
N ASP A 96 6.68 11.47 1.84
CA ASP A 96 7.88 11.19 2.61
C ASP A 96 7.96 9.71 2.95
N GLY A 97 9.13 9.12 2.67
CA GLY A 97 9.39 7.70 2.87
C GLY A 97 8.97 6.78 1.71
N LEU A 98 8.30 7.28 0.66
CA LEU A 98 7.79 6.44 -0.45
C LEU A 98 8.88 5.54 -1.07
N LEU A 99 10.02 6.12 -1.40
CA LEU A 99 11.12 5.41 -2.05
C LEU A 99 11.72 4.32 -1.14
N ASN A 100 11.74 4.55 0.18
CA ASN A 100 12.25 3.57 1.13
C ASN A 100 11.42 2.28 1.14
N PHE A 101 10.10 2.40 0.95
CA PHE A 101 9.19 1.24 0.89
C PHE A 101 9.20 0.54 -0.48
N LEU A 102 9.41 1.28 -1.57
CA LEU A 102 9.52 0.71 -2.91
C LEU A 102 10.85 -0.05 -3.12
N GLU A 103 11.96 0.45 -2.56
CA GLU A 103 13.24 -0.27 -2.58
C GLU A 103 13.18 -1.55 -1.76
N ARG A 104 12.37 -1.58 -0.70
CA ARG A 104 12.18 -2.78 0.12
C ARG A 104 11.45 -3.90 -0.62
N SER A 105 10.52 -3.57 -1.53
CA SER A 105 9.77 -4.57 -2.32
C SER A 105 10.52 -5.06 -3.57
N ARG A 106 11.50 -4.29 -4.07
CA ARG A 106 12.52 -4.80 -5.00
C ARG A 106 13.48 -5.67 -4.21
N GLY A 107 13.07 -6.92 -4.00
CA GLY A 107 13.76 -7.93 -3.20
C GLY A 107 15.28 -7.72 -3.24
N ARG A 108 15.88 -7.52 -2.06
CA ARG A 108 17.31 -7.32 -1.87
C ARG A 108 18.05 -8.14 -2.92
N VAL A 109 18.67 -7.46 -3.90
CA VAL A 109 19.66 -8.12 -4.74
C VAL A 109 20.66 -8.65 -3.74
N MET A 110 20.67 -9.97 -3.58
CA MET A 110 21.67 -10.64 -2.77
C MET A 110 22.98 -10.31 -3.45
N VAL A 111 23.64 -9.25 -3.00
CA VAL A 111 25.07 -9.12 -3.24
C VAL A 111 25.63 -10.41 -2.67
N PRO A 112 26.29 -11.26 -3.49
CA PRO A 112 27.04 -12.35 -2.91
C PRO A 112 28.11 -11.65 -2.08
N THR A 113 27.91 -11.58 -0.77
CA THR A 113 29.01 -11.39 0.15
C THR A 113 29.87 -12.61 -0.10
N LEU A 114 30.87 -12.44 -0.98
CA LEU A 114 31.97 -13.36 -1.12
C LEU A 114 32.46 -13.59 0.30
N LEU A 115 32.15 -14.78 0.84
CA LEU A 115 32.89 -15.31 1.96
C LEU A 115 34.35 -15.29 1.50
N MET A 116 35.09 -14.27 1.91
CA MET A 116 36.53 -14.41 2.05
C MET A 116 36.74 -15.33 3.25
N SER A 117 36.48 -16.61 3.01
CA SER A 117 37.17 -17.69 3.66
C SER A 117 38.61 -17.57 3.19
N SER A 118 39.47 -16.94 3.97
CA SER A 118 40.87 -17.33 3.97
C SER A 118 41.32 -17.36 5.41
N GLN A 119 41.41 -18.59 5.91
CA GLN A 119 42.47 -18.98 6.81
C GLN A 119 43.78 -18.36 6.31
N ILE A 120 44.51 -17.70 7.21
CA ILE A 120 45.92 -17.93 7.55
C ILE A 120 46.10 -17.39 8.97
#